data_AF-T1G0D6-F1
#
_entry.id   AF-T1G0D6-F1
#
_cell.length_a   1.000
_cell.length_b   1.000
_cell.length_c   1.000
_cell.angle_alpha   90.00
_cell.angle_beta   90.00
_cell.angle_gamma   90.00
#
_symmetry.space_group_name_H-M   'P 1'
#
loop_
_entity.id
_entity.type
_entity.pdbx_description
1 polymer ?
#
loop_
_entity_poly.entity_id
_entity_poly.type
_entity_poly.pdbx_seq_one_letter_code
_entity_poly.pdbx_strand_id
1 'polypeptide(L)' 'MDIAESLLKLFNKSLATGEIPSGWKDAIIVPLFKRGDRCDTGNYRPINLTSI' A
#
# COMPACT_ATOMS: atom_id res chain seq x y z
N MET A 1 -13.06 24.22 -1.30
CA MET A 1 -13.47 22.86 -1.68
C MET A 1 -13.31 22.00 -0.45
N ASP A 2 -14.34 21.25 -0.08
CA ASP A 2 -14.31 20.37 1.08
C ASP A 2 -13.40 19.16 0.82
N ILE A 3 -12.79 18.60 1.86
CA ILE A 3 -11.89 17.43 1.76
C ILE A 3 -12.67 16.24 1.22
N ALA A 4 -13.90 16.04 1.69
CA ALA A 4 -14.77 14.95 1.24
C ALA A 4 -15.02 15.01 -0.28
N GLU A 5 -15.30 16.20 -0.82
CA GLU A 5 -15.55 16.39 -2.25
C GLU A 5 -14.30 16.12 -3.09
N SER A 6 -13.13 16.52 -2.58
CA SER A 6 -11.84 16.30 -3.24
C SER A 6 -11.49 14.81 -3.30
N LEU A 7 -11.69 14.10 -2.19
CA LEU A 7 -11.47 12.65 -2.09
C LEU A 7 -12.43 11.87 -2.99
N LEU A 8 -13.72 12.25 -3.01
CA LEU A 8 -14.71 11.60 -3.87
C LEU A 8 -14.32 11.68 -5.35
N LYS A 9 -13.88 12.85 -5.82
CA LYS A 9 -13.40 13.04 -7.20
C LYS A 9 -12.17 12.18 -7.49
N LEU A 10 -11.22 12.12 -6.55
CA LEU A 10 -10.00 11.31 -6.67
C LEU A 10 -10.31 9.82 -6.80
N PHE A 11 -11.16 9.28 -5.91
CA PHE A 11 -11.51 7.86 -5.93
C PHE A 11 -12.32 7.50 -7.17
N ASN A 12 -13.32 8.31 -7.55
CA ASN A 12 -14.10 8.05 -8.76
C ASN A 12 -13.23 8.02 -10.02
N LYS A 13 -12.27 8.95 -10.15
CA LYS A 13 -11.32 8.94 -11.25
C LYS A 13 -10.44 7.68 -11.24
N SER A 14 -9.95 7.29 -10.06
CA SER A 14 -9.10 6.11 -9.92
C SER A 14 -9.86 4.82 -10.28
N LEU A 15 -11.11 4.70 -9.86
CA LEU A 15 -11.98 3.56 -10.20
C LEU A 15 -12.30 3.50 -11.69
N ALA A 16 -12.57 4.65 -12.33
CA ALA A 16 -12.92 4.69 -13.74
C ALA A 16 -11.73 4.38 -14.67
N THR A 17 -10.51 4.77 -14.26
CA THR A 17 -9.30 4.63 -15.09
C THR A 17 -8.44 3.43 -14.72
N GLY A 18 -8.62 2.88 -13.52
CA GLY A 18 -7.69 1.91 -12.94
C GLY A 18 -6.35 2.51 -12.50
N GLU A 19 -6.20 3.84 -12.56
CA GLU A 19 -4.97 4.53 -12.23
C GLU A 19 -5.03 5.12 -10.82
N ILE A 20 -4.02 4.84 -10.00
CA ILE A 20 -3.83 5.50 -8.69
C ILE A 20 -2.68 6.51 -8.76
N PRO A 21 -2.65 7.51 -7.86
CA PRO A 21 -1.52 8.43 -7.74
C PRO A 21 -0.19 7.67 -7.66
N SER A 22 0.84 8.16 -8.36
CA SER A 22 2.15 7.51 -8.39
C SER A 22 2.74 7.31 -6.99
N GLY A 23 2.62 8.31 -6.12
CA GLY A 23 3.08 8.23 -4.73
C GLY A 23 2.36 7.17 -3.87
N TRP A 24 1.26 6.58 -4.34
CA TRP A 24 0.59 5.46 -3.66
C TRP A 24 1.05 4.08 -4.18
N LYS A 25 1.81 4.05 -5.28
CA LYS A 25 2.33 2.80 -5.88
C LYS A 25 3.61 2.32 -5.19
N ASP A 26 4.37 3.24 -4.61
CA ASP A 26 5.63 2.95 -3.97
C ASP A 26 5.44 2.79 -2.45
N ALA A 27 6.05 1.74 -1.90
CA ALA A 27 5.95 1.40 -0.49
C ALA A 27 7.28 0.79 -0.02
N ILE A 28 7.68 1.12 1.21
CA ILE A 28 8.82 0.45 1.86
C ILE A 28 8.29 -0.85 2.45
N ILE A 29 8.63 -1.97 1.79
CA ILE A 29 8.25 -3.30 2.24
C ILE A 29 9.35 -3.88 3.13
N VAL A 30 9.00 -4.21 4.37
CA VAL A 30 9.89 -4.90 5.31
C VAL A 30 9.40 -6.33 5.50
N PRO A 31 10.27 -7.34 5.36
CA PRO A 31 9.91 -8.72 5.67
C PRO A 31 9.87 -8.94 7.18
N LEU A 32 8.69 -9.27 7.71
CA LEU A 32 8.51 -9.64 9.11
C LEU A 32 8.51 -11.16 9.26
N PHE A 33 9.44 -11.69 10.04
CA PHE A 33 9.51 -13.13 10.30
C PHE A 33 8.25 -13.63 11.02
N LYS A 34 7.66 -14.72 10.51
CA LYS A 34 6.46 -15.35 11.08
C LYS A 34 6.83 -16.52 12.00
N ARG A 35 7.44 -17.58 11.46
CA ARG A 35 7.86 -18.81 12.18
C ARG A 35 8.62 -19.76 11.22
N GLY A 36 9.29 -20.78 11.74
CA GLY A 36 9.93 -21.83 10.93
C GLY A 36 11.39 -21.54 10.63
N ASP A 37 11.87 -22.01 9.48
CA ASP A 37 13.24 -21.75 9.01
C ASP A 37 13.38 -20.29 8.53
N ARG A 38 14.43 -19.61 8.99
CA ARG A 38 14.76 -18.22 8.61
C ARG A 38 15.42 -18.12 7.24
N CYS A 39 15.94 -19.22 6.71
CA CYS A 39 16.47 -19.27 5.35
C CYS A 39 15.38 -19.43 4.29
N ASP A 40 14.17 -19.85 4.69
CA ASP A 40 13.01 -19.95 3.80
C ASP A 40 12.25 -18.62 3.73
N THR A 41 12.18 -18.05 2.53
CA THR A 41 11.51 -16.77 2.26
C THR A 41 10.00 -16.83 2.48
N GLY A 42 9.38 -18.01 2.38
CA GLY A 42 7.95 -18.22 2.63
C GLY A 42 7.55 -18.02 4.10
N ASN A 43 8.53 -17.99 5.01
CA ASN A 43 8.32 -17.81 6.44
C ASN A 43 8.28 -16.34 6.87
N TYR A 44 8.28 -15.40 5.93
CA TYR A 44 8.17 -13.96 6.17
C TYR A 44 6.85 -13.41 5.63
N ARG A 45 6.32 -12.38 6.29
CA ARG A 45 5.19 -11.58 5.82
C ARG A 45 5.71 -10.24 5.31
N PRO A 46 5.40 -9.81 4.08
CA PRO A 46 5.68 -8.44 3.68
C PRO A 46 4.74 -7.50 4.45
N ILE A 47 5.31 -6.51 5.13
CA ILE A 47 4.55 -5.41 5.73
C ILE A 47 4.95 -4.09 5.09
N ASN A 48 3.97 -3.21 4.89
CA ASN A 48 4.22 -1.84 4.46
C ASN A 48 4.48 -0.95 5.68
N LEU A 49 5.58 -0.19 5.66
CA LEU A 49 5.82 0.86 6.64
C LEU A 49 5.05 2.12 6.23
N THR A 50 3.98 2.44 6.95
CA THR A 50 3.35 3.76 6.86
C THR A 50 4.08 4.73 7.79
N SER A 51 4.21 6.00 7.39
CA SER A 51 4.68 7.06 8.31
C SER A 51 3.84 7.02 9.59
N ILE A 52 4.50 7.17 10.75
CA ILE A 52 3.86 7.34 12.07
C ILE A 52 3.20 8.72 12.12
#